data_AF-A0A521X5N1-F1
#
_entry.id   AF-A0A521X5N1-F1
#
_cell.length_a   1.000
_cell.length_b   1.000
_cell.length_c   1.000
_cell.angle_alpha   90.00
_cell.angle_beta   90.00
_cell.angle_gamma   90.00
#
_symmetry.space_group_name_H-M   'P 1'
#
loop_
_entity.id
_entity.type
_entity.pdbx_description
1 polymer ?
#
loop_
_entity_poly.entity_id
_entity_poly.type
_entity_poly.pdbx_seq_one_letter_code
_entity_poly.pdbx_strand_id
1 'polypeptide(L)'
;MKKIFIVAVQDLTKEQTETFRDFLSSKRCGWWHWIEGFWLVTTDTSEITCSVIRDSLQKTSPQGNKLVIEVKGVEDWSGFGPSTDKMNMFTWLREQLNT
;
A
#
# COMPACT_ATOMS: atom_id res chain seq x y z
N MET A 1 -4.56 17.35 0.74
CA MET A 1 -3.16 16.90 0.78
C MET A 1 -3.17 15.40 0.72
N LYS A 2 -2.36 14.83 -0.18
CA LYS A 2 -2.22 13.39 -0.35
C LYS A 2 -1.58 12.78 0.90
N LYS A 3 -2.15 11.69 1.40
CA LYS A 3 -1.57 10.88 2.47
C LYS A 3 -0.91 9.64 1.88
N ILE A 4 0.14 9.18 2.54
CA ILE A 4 0.90 7.99 2.17
C ILE A 4 0.99 7.09 3.39
N PHE A 5 0.74 5.79 3.20
CA PHE A 5 0.85 4.79 4.25
C PHE A 5 1.79 3.68 3.81
N ILE A 6 2.66 3.26 4.72
CA ILE A 6 3.39 1.99 4.63
C ILE A 6 2.57 0.94 5.35
N VAL A 7 2.34 -0.19 4.70
CA VAL A 7 1.62 -1.33 5.25
C VAL A 7 2.52 -2.56 5.17
N ALA A 8 2.81 -3.15 6.32
CA ALA A 8 3.40 -4.48 6.41
C ALA A 8 2.31 -5.46 6.84
N VAL A 9 2.17 -6.57 6.14
CA VAL A 9 1.18 -7.62 6.44
C VAL A 9 1.75 -8.99 6.13
N GLN A 10 1.55 -9.92 7.06
CA GLN A 10 2.06 -11.26 6.96
C GLN A 10 1.12 -12.18 6.15
N ASP A 11 1.70 -12.96 5.24
CA ASP A 11 1.15 -14.17 4.61
C ASP A 11 -0.28 -14.02 4.06
N LEU A 12 -0.56 -12.95 3.30
CA LEU A 12 -1.84 -12.84 2.60
C LEU A 12 -1.95 -13.90 1.51
N THR A 13 -3.04 -14.67 1.51
CA THR A 13 -3.36 -15.52 0.38
C THR A 13 -3.71 -14.67 -0.84
N LYS A 14 -3.78 -15.29 -2.03
CA LYS A 14 -4.20 -14.60 -3.26
C LYS A 14 -5.60 -13.99 -3.11
N GLU A 15 -6.55 -14.72 -2.54
CA GLU A 15 -7.92 -14.25 -2.32
C GLU A 15 -7.97 -13.07 -1.33
N GLN A 16 -7.18 -13.15 -0.25
CA GLN A 16 -7.05 -12.06 0.71
C GLN A 16 -6.40 -10.82 0.10
N THR A 17 -5.40 -11.01 -0.76
CA THR A 17 -4.74 -9.95 -1.51
C THR A 17 -5.72 -9.22 -2.43
N GLU A 18 -6.53 -9.97 -3.19
CA GLU A 18 -7.57 -9.37 -4.04
C GLU A 18 -8.64 -8.66 -3.20
N THR A 19 -9.10 -9.27 -2.11
CA THR A 19 -10.06 -8.63 -1.19
C THR A 19 -9.54 -7.30 -0.64
N PHE A 20 -8.25 -7.22 -0.30
CA PHE A 20 -7.64 -5.98 0.17
C PHE A 20 -7.50 -4.94 -0.95
N ARG A 21 -7.16 -5.35 -2.17
CA ARG A 21 -7.15 -4.47 -3.37
C ARG A 21 -8.53 -3.90 -3.66
N ASP A 22 -9.58 -4.71 -3.56
CA ASP A 22 -10.97 -4.28 -3.74
C ASP A 22 -11.36 -3.25 -2.69
N PHE A 23 -11.00 -3.48 -1.42
CA PHE A 23 -11.19 -2.49 -0.37
C PHE A 23 -10.51 -1.15 -0.71
N LEU A 24 -9.22 -1.17 -1.07
CA LEU A 24 -8.49 0.06 -1.42
C LEU A 24 -9.11 0.77 -2.62
N SER A 25 -9.52 0.02 -3.65
CA SER A 25 -10.15 0.56 -4.85
C SER A 25 -11.52 1.17 -4.54
N SER A 26 -12.34 0.52 -3.70
CA SER A 26 -13.64 1.05 -3.24
C SER A 26 -13.51 2.37 -2.46
N LYS A 27 -12.35 2.59 -1.85
CA LYS A 27 -11.99 3.81 -1.11
C LYS A 27 -11.21 4.81 -1.95
N ARG A 28 -11.09 4.58 -3.27
CA ARG A 28 -10.33 5.42 -4.20
C ARG A 28 -8.87 5.63 -3.77
N CYS A 29 -8.28 4.61 -3.13
CA CYS A 29 -6.88 4.62 -2.76
C CYS A 29 -6.03 4.10 -3.93
N GLY A 30 -4.90 4.75 -4.19
CA GLY A 30 -3.84 4.18 -5.01
C GLY A 30 -2.99 3.24 -4.17
N TRP A 31 -2.43 2.19 -4.78
CA TRP A 31 -1.56 1.28 -4.05
C TRP A 31 -0.41 0.74 -4.91
N TRP A 32 0.64 0.31 -4.23
CA TRP A 32 1.78 -0.39 -4.79
C TRP A 32 2.07 -1.62 -3.96
N HIS A 33 2.21 -2.77 -4.61
CA HIS A 33 2.49 -4.06 -3.98
C HIS A 33 3.26 -4.96 -4.93
N TRP A 34 4.56 -4.74 -5.01
CA TRP A 34 5.49 -5.57 -5.78
C TRP A 34 6.36 -6.47 -4.89
N ILE A 35 6.43 -6.16 -3.60
CA ILE A 35 7.17 -6.91 -2.60
C ILE A 35 6.17 -7.61 -1.69
N GLU A 36 6.33 -8.91 -1.51
CA GLU A 36 5.44 -9.72 -0.67
C GLU A 36 5.37 -9.15 0.76
N GLY A 37 4.14 -9.07 1.28
CA GLY A 37 3.84 -8.51 2.59
C GLY A 37 4.07 -7.01 2.75
N PHE A 38 4.52 -6.29 1.72
CA PHE A 38 4.76 -4.85 1.80
C PHE A 38 3.91 -4.07 0.79
N TRP A 39 3.23 -3.04 1.28
CA TRP A 39 2.43 -2.16 0.45
C TRP A 39 2.71 -0.69 0.75
N LEU A 40 2.57 0.13 -0.29
CA LEU A 40 2.34 1.55 -0.14
C LEU A 40 0.92 1.85 -0.56
N VAL A 41 0.24 2.67 0.25
CA VAL A 41 -1.14 3.10 -0.02
C VAL A 41 -1.17 4.62 -0.03
N THR A 42 -1.85 5.20 -1.01
CA THR A 42 -2.02 6.65 -1.14
C THR A 42 -3.49 7.00 -1.23
N THR A 43 -3.85 8.19 -0.74
CA THR A 43 -5.23 8.66 -0.77
C THR A 43 -5.29 10.18 -0.64
N ASP A 44 -6.31 10.78 -1.25
CA ASP A 44 -6.60 12.21 -1.13
C ASP A 44 -7.72 12.50 -0.12
N THR A 45 -8.33 11.46 0.47
CA THR A 45 -9.37 11.62 1.50
C THR A 45 -8.79 11.57 2.92
N SER A 46 -9.40 12.33 3.82
CA SER A 46 -9.11 12.30 5.25
C SER A 46 -9.73 11.10 5.97
N GLU A 47 -10.72 10.43 5.36
CA GLU A 47 -11.44 9.28 5.92
C GLU A 47 -10.55 8.04 6.08
N ILE A 48 -9.50 7.95 5.26
CA ILE A 48 -8.54 6.86 5.32
C ILE A 48 -7.44 7.20 6.33
N THR A 49 -7.30 6.31 7.29
CA THR A 49 -6.36 6.39 8.41
C THR A 49 -5.67 5.05 8.60
N CYS A 50 -4.61 5.02 9.40
CA CYS A 50 -3.91 3.78 9.77
C CYS A 50 -4.87 2.73 10.37
N SER A 51 -5.79 3.15 11.24
CA SER A 51 -6.74 2.23 11.87
C SER A 51 -7.73 1.66 10.85
N VAL A 52 -8.23 2.46 9.92
CA VAL A 52 -9.16 2.00 8.88
C VAL A 52 -8.52 0.93 8.00
N ILE A 53 -7.27 1.13 7.58
CA ILE A 53 -6.52 0.14 6.78
C ILE A 53 -6.25 -1.12 7.60
N ARG A 54 -5.73 -0.98 8.82
CA ARG A 54 -5.45 -2.11 9.72
C ARG A 54 -6.69 -2.94 10.01
N ASP A 55 -7.82 -2.30 10.27
CA ASP A 55 -9.07 -2.97 10.64
C ASP A 55 -9.71 -3.68 9.43
N SER A 56 -9.51 -3.15 8.21
CA SER A 56 -9.81 -3.88 6.98
C SER A 56 -8.95 -5.14 6.88
N LEU A 57 -7.62 -5.03 7.05
CA LEU A 57 -6.72 -6.17 7.06
C LEU A 57 -7.03 -7.17 8.18
N GLN A 58 -7.52 -6.73 9.33
CA GLN A 58 -7.97 -7.62 10.41
C GLN A 58 -9.18 -8.47 10.01
N LYS A 59 -10.09 -7.93 9.19
CA LYS A 59 -11.22 -8.68 8.65
C LYS A 59 -10.78 -9.65 7.55
N THR A 60 -9.84 -9.24 6.71
CA THR A 60 -9.35 -10.02 5.57
C THR A 60 -8.39 -11.14 5.99
N SER A 61 -7.43 -10.85 6.88
CA SER A 61 -6.48 -11.82 7.44
C SER A 61 -6.43 -11.67 8.97
N PRO A 62 -7.30 -12.40 9.70
CA PRO A 62 -7.40 -12.26 11.16
C PRO A 62 -6.14 -12.71 11.91
N GLN A 63 -5.39 -13.68 11.36
CA GLN A 63 -4.26 -14.33 12.03
C GLN A 63 -2.90 -13.71 11.69
N GLY A 64 -2.77 -13.05 10.54
CA GLY A 64 -1.52 -12.43 10.13
C GLY A 64 -1.18 -11.19 10.96
N ASN A 65 0.10 -11.02 11.30
CA ASN A 65 0.60 -9.77 11.86
C ASN A 65 0.48 -8.64 10.84
N LYS A 66 0.15 -7.43 11.30
CA LYS A 66 0.02 -6.25 10.44
C LYS A 66 0.45 -4.97 11.13
N LEU A 67 1.06 -4.07 10.37
CA LEU A 67 1.49 -2.75 10.82
C LEU A 67 1.16 -1.73 9.73
N VAL A 68 0.59 -0.59 10.13
CA VAL A 68 0.28 0.52 9.23
C VAL A 68 0.86 1.80 9.81
N ILE A 69 1.64 2.52 9.01
CA ILE A 69 2.29 3.78 9.38
C ILE A 69 1.90 4.85 8.36
N GLU A 70 1.37 5.98 8.83
CA GLU A 70 1.21 7.18 7.99
C GLU A 70 2.54 7.91 7.89
N VAL A 71 2.97 8.18 6.68
CA VAL A 71 4.22 8.90 6.39
C VAL A 71 3.86 10.31 5.95
N LYS A 72 4.46 11.29 6.62
CA LYS A 72 4.29 12.72 6.31
C LYS A 72 5.51 13.21 5.53
N GLY A 73 5.36 13.27 4.21
CA GLY A 73 6.45 13.63 3.30
C GLY A 73 7.42 12.47 3.07
N VAL A 74 7.84 12.28 1.83
CA VAL A 74 8.87 11.30 1.46
C VAL A 74 9.97 12.08 0.75
N GLU A 75 11.08 12.28 1.44
CA GLU A 75 12.21 13.07 0.93
C GLU A 75 13.23 12.21 0.19
N ASP A 76 13.41 10.96 0.63
CA ASP A 76 14.36 10.02 0.06
C ASP A 76 13.77 8.61 0.07
N TRP A 77 13.98 7.88 -1.03
CA TRP A 77 13.63 6.47 -1.15
C TRP A 77 14.52 5.81 -2.19
N SER A 78 14.81 4.53 -1.98
CA SER A 78 15.54 3.70 -2.93
C SER A 78 14.99 2.28 -2.92
N GLY A 79 15.20 1.56 -4.02
CA GLY A 79 14.75 0.17 -4.15
C GLY A 79 15.44 -0.54 -5.30
N PHE A 80 15.33 -1.86 -5.32
CA PHE A 80 15.92 -2.72 -6.35
C PHE A 80 14.90 -3.73 -6.86
N GLY A 81 14.84 -3.93 -8.18
CA GLY A 81 13.85 -4.80 -8.82
C GLY A 81 13.68 -4.51 -10.31
N PRO A 82 12.64 -5.08 -10.94
CA PRO A 82 12.36 -4.89 -12.37
C PRO A 82 12.17 -3.42 -12.74
N SER A 83 12.91 -2.96 -13.75
CA SER A 83 12.95 -1.56 -14.20
C SER A 83 12.83 -1.40 -15.72
N THR A 84 12.36 -2.43 -16.41
CA THR A 84 12.18 -2.43 -17.88
C THR A 84 10.84 -1.81 -18.27
N ASP A 85 10.69 -1.35 -19.52
CA ASP A 85 9.44 -0.71 -20.00
C ASP A 85 8.20 -1.60 -19.84
N LYS A 86 8.35 -2.92 -19.94
CA LYS A 86 7.25 -3.89 -19.80
C LYS A 86 6.89 -4.20 -18.35
N MET A 87 7.87 -4.11 -17.45
CA MET A 87 7.73 -4.40 -16.02
C MET A 87 8.64 -3.45 -15.26
N ASN A 88 8.04 -2.33 -14.81
CA ASN A 88 8.73 -1.32 -14.03
C ASN A 88 8.05 -1.17 -12.68
N MET A 89 8.70 -1.69 -11.65
CA MET A 89 8.25 -1.58 -10.28
C MET A 89 8.29 -0.12 -9.77
N PHE A 90 9.07 0.76 -10.39
CA PHE A 90 9.35 2.10 -9.88
C PHE A 90 8.49 3.20 -10.49
N THR A 91 7.76 2.95 -11.58
CA THR A 91 6.95 3.98 -12.26
C THR A 91 5.95 4.62 -11.30
N TRP A 92 5.14 3.80 -10.64
CA TRP A 92 4.16 4.27 -9.67
C TRP A 92 4.85 5.00 -8.50
N LEU A 93 5.99 4.49 -7.99
CA LEU A 93 6.71 5.15 -6.89
C LEU A 93 7.15 6.56 -7.27
N ARG A 94 7.70 6.76 -8.47
CA ARG A 94 8.09 8.09 -8.96
C ARG A 94 6.91 9.02 -9.11
N GLU A 95 5.78 8.55 -9.64
CA GLU A 95 4.57 9.37 -9.78
C GLU A 95 3.95 9.75 -8.44
N GLN A 96 4.06 8.86 -7.45
CA GLN A 96 3.33 9.01 -6.21
C GLN A 96 4.15 9.57 -5.04
N LEU A 97 5.47 9.36 -5.02
CA LEU A 97 6.35 9.76 -3.92
C LEU A 97 7.20 11.00 -4.23
N ASN A 98 7.50 11.26 -5.52
CA ASN A 98 8.23 12.48 -5.91
C ASN A 98 7.21 13.61 -6.13
N THR A 99 6.77 14.23 -5.04
CA THR A 99 6.00 15.48 -5.07
C THR A 99 6.91 16.69 -5.04
#